data_AF-A0A2V9XJ76-F1
#
_entry.id   AF-A0A2V9XJ76-F1
#
_cell.length_a   1.000
_cell.length_b   1.000
_cell.length_c   1.000
_cell.angle_alpha   90.00
_cell.angle_beta   90.00
_cell.angle_gamma   90.00
#
_symmetry.space_group_name_H-M   'P 1'
#
loop_
_entity.id
_entity.type
_entity.pdbx_description
1 polymer ?
#
loop_
_entity_poly.entity_id
_entity_poly.type
_entity_poly.pdbx_seq_one_letter_code
_entity_poly.pdbx_strand_id
1 'polypeptide(L)'
;MTMVAVALTLLFTSGCNKLRARDQLNKGVQAYKNAKYEEAISRFQQAVSLDPGLLNARLYLATAFAQQYIPGADTLLISICR
;
A
#
# COMPACT_ATOMS: atom_id res chain seq x y z
N MET A 1 -4.97 -25.78 34.48
CA MET A 1 -6.15 -25.31 33.70
C MET A 1 -6.08 -23.79 33.44
N THR A 2 -4.94 -23.24 33.04
CA THR A 2 -4.78 -21.77 32.82
C THR A 2 -3.98 -21.42 31.56
N MET A 3 -3.20 -22.35 31.02
CA MET A 3 -2.40 -22.15 29.80
C MET A 3 -3.26 -22.04 28.51
N VAL A 4 -4.42 -22.69 28.46
CA VAL A 4 -5.28 -22.72 27.25
C VAL A 4 -5.96 -21.36 26.99
N ALA A 5 -6.21 -20.57 28.04
CA ALA A 5 -6.93 -19.30 27.93
C ALA A 5 -6.12 -18.20 27.22
N VAL A 6 -4.78 -18.26 27.28
CA VAL A 6 -3.89 -17.27 26.64
C VAL A 6 -3.76 -17.52 25.13
N ALA A 7 -3.98 -18.75 24.68
CA ALA A 7 -3.89 -19.09 23.25
C ALA A 7 -5.09 -18.57 22.43
N LEU A 8 -6.28 -18.46 23.03
CA LEU A 8 -7.49 -18.01 22.31
C LEU A 8 -7.51 -16.49 22.03
N THR A 9 -6.80 -15.68 22.81
CA THR A 9 -6.77 -14.21 22.61
C THR A 9 -5.88 -13.80 21.45
N LEU A 10 -4.93 -14.64 21.02
CA LEU A 10 -4.02 -14.37 19.91
C LEU A 10 -4.69 -14.43 18.52
N LEU A 11 -5.88 -15.05 18.41
CA LEU A 11 -6.59 -15.18 17.13
C LEU A 11 -7.38 -13.93 16.72
N PHE A 12 -7.67 -13.02 17.66
CA PHE A 12 -8.49 -11.83 17.39
C PHE A 12 -7.71 -10.66 16.80
N THR A 13 -6.37 -10.63 16.92
CA THR A 13 -5.55 -9.53 16.41
C THR A 13 -5.45 -9.54 14.88
N SER A 14 -5.53 -10.72 14.26
CA SER A 14 -5.45 -10.92 12.81
C SER A 14 -6.57 -10.20 12.04
N GLY A 15 -7.78 -10.14 12.62
CA GLY A 15 -8.94 -9.52 11.98
C GLY A 15 -8.86 -7.99 11.94
N CYS A 16 -8.28 -7.37 12.98
CA CYS A 16 -8.17 -5.91 13.06
C CYS A 16 -7.18 -5.36 12.03
N ASN A 17 -6.06 -6.05 11.82
CA ASN A 17 -5.05 -5.65 10.83
C ASN A 17 -5.62 -5.67 9.40
N LYS A 18 -6.44 -6.68 9.07
CA LYS A 18 -7.09 -6.78 7.75
C LYS A 18 -8.09 -5.65 7.49
N LEU A 19 -8.85 -5.25 8.51
CA LEU A 19 -9.77 -4.12 8.40
C LEU A 19 -9.01 -2.80 8.24
N ARG A 20 -7.96 -2.59 9.03
CA ARG A 20 -7.08 -1.40 8.92
C ARG A 20 -6.38 -1.34 7.56
N ALA A 21 -5.94 -2.47 7.01
CA ALA A 21 -5.36 -2.54 5.68
C ALA A 21 -6.34 -2.07 4.60
N ARG A 22 -7.61 -2.48 4.69
CA ARG A 22 -8.68 -2.04 3.76
C ARG A 22 -9.02 -0.56 3.92
N ASP A 23 -9.00 -0.04 5.15
CA ASP A 23 -9.17 1.40 5.39
C ASP A 23 -8.04 2.22 4.75
N GLN A 24 -6.77 1.82 4.97
CA GLN A 24 -5.62 2.46 4.32
C GLN A 24 -5.68 2.36 2.79
N LEU A 25 -6.14 1.22 2.25
CA LEU A 25 -6.39 1.06 0.82
C LEU A 25 -7.39 2.10 0.30
N ASN A 26 -8.54 2.24 0.96
CA ASN A 26 -9.58 3.19 0.54
C ASN A 26 -9.10 4.65 0.62
N LYS A 27 -8.31 4.99 1.64
CA LYS A 27 -7.67 6.31 1.78
C LYS A 27 -6.66 6.55 0.65
N GLY A 28 -5.85 5.55 0.32
CA GLY A 28 -4.92 5.61 -0.80
C GLY A 28 -5.64 5.80 -2.15
N VAL A 29 -6.75 5.10 -2.38
CA VAL A 29 -7.58 5.27 -3.59
C VAL A 29 -8.15 6.68 -3.69
N GLN A 30 -8.59 7.27 -2.58
CA GLN A 30 -9.05 8.66 -2.56
C GLN A 30 -7.91 9.64 -2.87
N ALA A 31 -6.74 9.47 -2.26
CA ALA A 31 -5.56 10.29 -2.56
C ALA A 31 -5.16 10.17 -4.05
N TYR A 32 -5.16 8.95 -4.59
CA TYR A 32 -4.88 8.67 -6.01
C TYR A 32 -5.86 9.38 -6.94
N LYS A 33 -7.17 9.34 -6.63
CA LYS A 33 -8.21 10.06 -7.39
C LYS A 33 -8.02 11.58 -7.35
N ASN A 34 -7.46 12.10 -6.27
CA ASN A 34 -7.13 13.51 -6.11
C ASN A 34 -5.77 13.88 -6.73
N ALA A 35 -5.17 13.00 -7.56
CA ALA A 35 -3.83 13.15 -8.14
C ALA A 35 -2.70 13.32 -7.10
N LYS A 36 -2.94 12.98 -5.83
CA LYS A 36 -1.94 12.99 -4.76
C LYS A 36 -1.22 11.65 -4.73
N TYR A 37 -0.40 11.38 -5.75
CA TYR A 37 0.22 10.07 -5.95
C TYR A 37 1.20 9.70 -4.83
N GLU A 38 1.99 10.64 -4.29
CA GLU A 38 2.90 10.36 -3.16
C GLU A 38 2.15 9.94 -1.89
N GLU A 39 1.07 10.65 -1.56
CA GLU A 39 0.24 10.30 -0.41
C GLU A 39 -0.43 8.94 -0.64
N ALA A 40 -0.93 8.68 -1.85
CA ALA A 40 -1.50 7.39 -2.23
C ALA A 40 -0.51 6.24 -2.04
N ILE A 41 0.74 6.40 -2.50
CA ILE A 41 1.82 5.41 -2.34
C ILE A 41 2.04 5.12 -0.86
N SER A 42 2.17 6.14 -0.01
CA SER A 42 2.36 5.95 1.44
C SER A 42 1.21 5.16 2.08
N ARG A 43 -0.04 5.46 1.69
CA ARG A 43 -1.23 4.73 2.19
C ARG A 43 -1.27 3.29 1.71
N PHE A 44 -0.93 3.04 0.44
CA PHE A 44 -0.86 1.69 -0.09
C PHE A 44 0.26 0.86 0.54
N GLN A 45 1.42 1.46 0.83
CA GLN A 45 2.50 0.79 1.57
C GLN A 45 2.03 0.36 2.97
N GLN A 46 1.35 1.24 3.70
CA GLN A 46 0.77 0.91 5.01
C GLN A 46 -0.25 -0.23 4.91
N ALA A 47 -1.08 -0.25 3.87
CA ALA A 47 -2.03 -1.33 3.64
C ALA A 47 -1.33 -2.69 3.40
N VAL A 48 -0.24 -2.70 2.62
CA VAL A 48 0.56 -3.91 2.37
C VAL A 48 1.30 -4.38 3.64
N SER A 49 1.81 -3.46 4.46
CA SER A 49 2.46 -3.81 5.73
C SER A 49 1.49 -4.42 6.74
N LEU A 50 0.23 -3.97 6.74
CA LEU A 50 -0.82 -4.47 7.63
C LEU A 50 -1.39 -5.82 7.17
N ASP A 51 -1.62 -5.98 5.86
CA ASP A 51 -2.06 -7.24 5.25
C ASP A 51 -1.27 -7.49 3.96
N PRO A 52 -0.14 -8.24 4.05
CA PRO A 52 0.61 -8.63 2.87
C PRO A 52 -0.25 -9.42 1.89
N GLY A 53 -1.27 -10.16 2.33
CA GLY A 53 -2.18 -10.93 1.47
C GLY A 53 -3.16 -10.07 0.68
N LEU A 54 -3.24 -8.76 0.93
CA LEU A 54 -4.14 -7.86 0.22
C LEU A 54 -3.62 -7.52 -1.17
N LEU A 55 -3.91 -8.39 -2.15
CA LEU A 55 -3.48 -8.23 -3.55
C LEU A 55 -3.81 -6.85 -4.12
N ASN A 56 -5.01 -6.34 -3.82
CA ASN A 56 -5.45 -5.03 -4.29
C ASN A 56 -4.49 -3.92 -3.86
N ALA A 57 -3.98 -3.93 -2.61
CA ALA A 57 -3.05 -2.90 -2.15
C ALA A 57 -1.75 -2.89 -2.94
N ARG A 58 -1.22 -4.06 -3.31
CA ARG A 58 -0.03 -4.17 -4.16
C ARG A 58 -0.30 -3.70 -5.59
N LEU A 59 -1.46 -4.05 -6.16
CA LEU A 59 -1.86 -3.61 -7.49
C LEU A 59 -2.01 -2.08 -7.54
N TYR A 60 -2.72 -1.50 -6.58
CA TYR A 60 -2.87 -0.04 -6.50
C TYR A 60 -1.55 0.68 -6.25
N LEU A 61 -0.64 0.10 -5.45
CA LEU A 61 0.71 0.62 -5.27
C LEU A 61 1.49 0.66 -6.59
N ALA A 62 1.46 -0.44 -7.37
CA ALA A 62 2.12 -0.51 -8.67
C ALA A 62 1.53 0.53 -9.64
N THR A 63 0.21 0.67 -9.69
CA THR A 63 -0.46 1.68 -10.50
C THR A 63 -0.07 3.09 -10.07
N ALA A 64 0.01 3.37 -8.77
CA ALA A 64 0.43 4.68 -8.25
C ALA A 64 1.87 5.03 -8.64
N PHE A 65 2.80 4.06 -8.58
CA PHE A 65 4.16 4.25 -9.10
C PHE A 65 4.20 4.47 -10.61
N ALA A 66 3.38 3.74 -11.37
CA ALA A 66 3.29 3.92 -12.82
C ALA A 66 2.76 5.31 -13.21
N GLN A 67 1.87 5.91 -12.40
CA GLN A 67 1.42 7.29 -12.63
C GLN A 67 2.47 8.33 -12.24
N GLN A 68 3.29 8.05 -11.22
CA GLN A 68 4.40 8.92 -10.86
C GLN A 68 5.54 8.85 -11.88
N TYR A 69 5.63 7.77 -12.65
CA TYR A 69 6.60 7.63 -13.72
C TYR A 69 6.28 8.61 -14.87
N ILE A 70 7.15 9.60 -15.05
CA ILE A 70 7.08 10.55 -16.16
C ILE A 70 7.93 9.99 -17.30
N PRO A 71 7.34 9.48 -18.40
CA PRO A 71 8.11 9.03 -19.55
C PRO A 71 8.81 10.25 -20.18
N GLY A 72 10.15 10.30 -20.07
CA GLY A 72 10.96 11.39 -20.65
C GLY A 72 12.13 11.89 -19.80
N ALA A 73 12.21 11.53 -18.52
CA ALA A 73 13.39 11.87 -17.70
C ALA A 73 14.65 11.12 -18.16
N ASP A 74 14.47 9.87 -18.59
CA ASP A 74 15.50 8.98 -19.11
C ASP A 74 16.05 9.40 -20.49
N THR A 75 15.22 9.99 -21.37
CA THR A 75 15.69 10.51 -22.67
C THR A 75 16.51 11.80 -22.53
N LEU A 76 16.24 12.63 -21.51
CA LEU A 76 17.07 13.80 -21.21
C LEU A 76 18.48 13.41 -20.74
N LEU A 77 18.60 12.35 -19.93
CA LEU A 77 19.91 11.83 -19.51
C LEU A 77 20.75 11.28 -20.67
N ILE A 78 20.11 10.70 -21.70
CA ILE A 78 20.79 10.23 -22.91
C ILE A 78 21.16 11.41 -23.84
N SER A 79 20.36 12.48 -23.86
CA SER A 79 20.65 13.67 -24.68
C SER A 79 21.77 14.56 -24.13
N ILE A 80 22.07 14.51 -22.83
CA ILE A 80 23.19 15.24 -22.21
C ILE A 80 24.54 14.55 -22.46
N CYS A 81 24.54 13.28 -22.85
CA CYS A 81 25.76 12.52 -23.21
C CYS A 81 26.05 12.47 -24.72
N ARG A 82 25.39 13.31 -25.56
CA ARG A 82 25.72 13.44 -26.98
C ARG A 82 26.26 14.82 -27.32
#